data_AF-A0A950IV14-F1
#
_entry.id   AF-A0A950IV14-F1
#
_cell.length_a   1.000
_cell.length_b   1.000
_cell.length_c   1.000
_cell.angle_alpha   90.00
_cell.angle_beta   90.00
_cell.angle_gamma   90.00
#
_symmetry.space_group_name_H-M   'P 1'
#
loop_
_entity.id
_entity.type
_entity.pdbx_description
1 polymer ?
#
loop_
_entity_poly.entity_id
_entity_poly.type
_entity_poly.pdbx_seq_one_letter_code
_entity_poly.pdbx_strand_id
1 'polypeptide(L)'
;CGIPAEGNARGRFSVRFYMVAMLFILFDVEAVFMMPWAVIYRQLPKITGSVMFGFWEMLVYLGFIAVGLFYILKKGILDWAMDRGDL
;
A
#
# COMPACT_ATOMS: atom_id res chain seq x y z
N CYS A 1 22.22 7.22 -31.00
CA CYS A 1 22.68 8.01 -32.16
C CYS A 1 21.48 8.65 -32.85
N GLY A 2 21.67 9.84 -33.40
CA GLY A 2 20.62 10.82 -33.72
C GLY A 2 19.63 10.42 -34.79
N ILE A 3 18.36 10.53 -34.42
CA ILE A 3 17.18 10.64 -35.28
C ILE A 3 16.48 11.92 -34.80
N PRO A 4 15.95 12.79 -35.69
CA PRO A 4 15.15 13.93 -35.24
C PRO A 4 14.00 13.43 -34.38
N ALA A 5 13.81 14.03 -33.20
CA ALA A 5 12.78 13.63 -32.26
C ALA A 5 11.40 13.90 -32.89
N GLU A 6 10.74 12.86 -33.38
CA GLU A 6 9.34 12.93 -33.79
C GLU A 6 8.45 12.86 -32.54
N GLY A 7 7.74 13.96 -32.27
CA GLY A 7 6.76 14.04 -31.19
C GLY A 7 7.26 14.74 -29.93
N ASN A 8 6.31 15.07 -29.05
CA ASN A 8 6.58 15.73 -27.77
C ASN A 8 6.92 14.64 -26.72
N ALA A 9 8.05 14.76 -26.04
CA ALA A 9 8.49 13.81 -25.00
C ALA A 9 7.56 13.74 -23.77
N ARG A 10 6.57 14.64 -23.69
CA ARG A 10 5.53 14.67 -22.66
C ARG A 10 4.28 13.90 -23.09
N GLY A 11 4.43 12.59 -23.29
CA GLY A 11 3.30 11.69 -23.51
C GLY A 11 2.39 11.64 -22.28
N ARG A 12 1.07 11.47 -22.49
CA ARG A 12 0.14 11.21 -21.38
C ARG A 12 0.35 9.78 -20.91
N PHE A 13 1.01 9.60 -19.78
CA PHE A 13 1.12 8.29 -19.15
C PHE A 13 -0.25 7.88 -18.58
N SER A 14 -0.61 6.60 -18.73
CA SER A 14 -1.92 6.11 -18.28
C SER A 14 -2.10 6.28 -16.76
N VAL A 15 -3.32 6.63 -16.32
CA VAL A 15 -3.70 6.87 -14.91
C VAL A 15 -3.43 5.65 -14.01
N ARG A 16 -3.20 4.48 -14.58
CA ARG A 16 -2.89 3.23 -13.87
C ARG A 16 -1.59 3.30 -13.06
N PHE A 17 -0.57 4.01 -13.53
CA PHE A 17 0.67 4.20 -12.76
C PHE A 17 0.43 4.98 -11.47
N TYR A 18 -0.52 5.91 -11.48
CA TYR A 18 -0.90 6.66 -10.28
C TYR A 18 -1.59 5.77 -9.24
N MET A 19 -2.46 4.84 -9.66
CA MET A 19 -3.13 3.93 -8.73
C MET A 19 -2.14 3.01 -8.00
N VAL A 20 -1.14 2.48 -8.70
CA VAL A 20 -0.07 1.67 -8.09
C VAL A 20 0.80 2.51 -7.15
N ALA A 21 1.17 3.73 -7.55
CA ALA A 21 1.96 4.62 -6.71
C ALA A 21 1.21 5.00 -5.42
N MET A 22 -0.09 5.32 -5.52
CA MET A 22 -0.92 5.64 -4.37
C MET A 22 -1.09 4.43 -3.43
N LEU A 23 -1.25 3.21 -3.99
CA LEU A 23 -1.28 1.99 -3.21
C LEU A 23 0.04 1.75 -2.46
N PHE A 24 1.17 1.97 -3.13
CA PHE A 24 2.48 1.83 -2.52
C PHE A 24 2.67 2.80 -1.36
N ILE A 25 2.31 4.08 -1.56
CA ILE A 25 2.37 5.10 -0.49
C ILE A 25 1.49 4.70 0.69
N LEU A 26 0.26 4.23 0.43
CA LEU A 26 -0.66 3.83 1.48
C LEU A 26 -0.08 2.64 2.28
N PHE A 27 0.39 1.60 1.60
CA PHE A 27 0.99 0.44 2.27
C PHE A 27 2.26 0.78 3.05
N ASP A 28 3.10 1.67 2.53
CA ASP A 28 4.32 2.13 3.19
C ASP A 28 3.99 2.90 4.49
N VAL A 29 2.99 3.78 4.45
CA VAL A 29 2.51 4.51 5.63
C VAL A 29 1.98 3.54 6.70
N GLU A 30 1.22 2.51 6.31
CA GLU A 30 0.76 1.47 7.26
C GLU A 30 1.94 0.71 7.89
N ALA A 31 3.04 0.48 7.15
CA ALA A 31 4.24 -0.16 7.70
C ALA A 31 4.97 0.76 8.70
N VAL A 32 5.01 2.08 8.45
CA VAL A 32 5.58 3.06 9.39
C VAL A 32 4.80 3.07 10.70
N PHE A 33 3.48 2.98 10.67
CA PHE A 33 2.65 2.91 11.87
C PHE A 33 2.84 1.63 12.68
N MET A 34 3.32 0.55 12.05
CA MET A 34 3.69 -0.69 12.75
C MET A 34 4.99 -0.54 13.57
N MET A 35 5.86 0.44 13.23
CA MET A 35 7.17 0.61 13.88
C MET A 35 7.09 0.96 15.37
N PRO A 36 6.28 1.95 15.81
CA PRO A 36 6.14 2.25 17.24
C PRO A 36 5.72 1.02 18.05
N TRP A 37 4.72 0.28 17.57
CA TRP A 37 4.27 -0.96 18.21
C TRP A 37 5.42 -1.98 18.33
N ALA A 38 6.17 -2.20 17.25
CA ALA A 38 7.28 -3.17 17.23
C ALA A 38 8.38 -2.80 18.24
N VAL A 39 8.69 -1.51 18.38
CA VAL A 39 9.68 -1.00 19.33
C VAL A 39 9.22 -1.18 20.78
N ILE A 40 7.95 -0.89 21.08
CA ILE A 40 7.42 -0.94 22.44
C ILE A 40 6.90 -2.33 22.85
N TYR A 41 6.82 -3.30 21.93
CA TYR A 41 6.29 -4.65 22.17
C TYR A 41 6.89 -5.35 23.40
N ARG A 42 8.20 -5.18 23.65
CA ARG A 42 8.87 -5.78 24.82
C ARG A 42 8.55 -5.07 26.14
N GLN A 43 8.06 -3.84 26.09
CA GLN A 43 7.73 -3.00 27.25
C GLN A 43 6.23 -2.97 27.54
N LEU A 44 5.39 -3.25 26.53
CA LEU A 44 3.93 -3.35 26.64
C LEU A 44 3.43 -4.22 27.81
N PRO A 45 4.01 -5.41 28.10
CA PRO A 45 3.58 -6.23 29.22
C PRO A 45 3.77 -5.55 30.59
N LYS A 46 4.81 -4.71 30.73
CA LYS A 46 5.13 -4.00 31.98
C LYS A 46 4.19 -2.82 32.23
N ILE A 47 3.64 -2.23 31.17
CA ILE A 47 2.80 -1.02 31.23
C ILE A 47 1.32 -1.38 31.35
N THR A 48 0.87 -2.44 30.67
CA THR A 48 -0.56 -2.80 30.58
C THR A 48 -0.96 -4.00 31.47
N GLY A 49 0.02 -4.71 32.05
CA GLY A 49 -0.24 -5.85 32.96
C GLY A 49 -0.64 -7.16 32.26
N SER A 50 -0.84 -7.16 30.93
CA SER A 50 -1.13 -8.35 30.14
C SER A 50 -0.40 -8.33 28.79
N VAL A 51 0.29 -9.44 28.49
CA VAL A 51 0.97 -9.68 27.20
C VAL A 51 -0.04 -9.80 26.05
N MET A 52 -1.28 -10.24 26.33
CA MET A 52 -2.30 -10.49 25.31
C MET A 52 -2.83 -9.21 24.64
N PHE A 53 -2.74 -8.06 25.32
CA PHE A 53 -3.26 -6.80 24.76
C PHE A 53 -2.46 -6.37 23.51
N GLY A 54 -1.14 -6.39 23.59
CA GLY A 54 -0.27 -6.05 22.46
C GLY A 54 -0.39 -7.01 21.28
N PHE A 55 -0.74 -8.27 21.54
CA PHE A 55 -1.03 -9.25 20.48
C PHE A 55 -2.35 -8.94 19.76
N TRP A 56 -3.41 -8.61 20.51
CA TRP A 56 -4.72 -8.31 19.92
C TRP A 56 -4.70 -7.02 19.10
N GLU A 57 -3.96 -6.00 19.57
CA GLU A 57 -3.77 -4.74 18.85
C GLU A 57 -3.19 -4.98 17.45
N MET A 58 -2.14 -5.80 17.33
CA MET A 58 -1.57 -6.13 16.02
C MET A 58 -2.46 -7.01 15.17
N LEU A 59 -3.22 -7.92 15.78
CA LEU A 59 -4.14 -8.75 15.03
C LEU A 59 -5.24 -7.92 14.38
N VAL A 60 -5.78 -6.93 15.11
CA VAL A 60 -6.76 -5.97 14.58
C VAL A 60 -6.11 -5.10 13.50
N TYR A 61 -4.89 -4.60 13.73
CA TYR A 61 -4.17 -3.77 12.78
C TYR A 61 -3.87 -4.50 11.46
N LEU A 62 -3.33 -5.72 11.52
CA LEU A 62 -3.16 -6.57 10.33
C LEU A 62 -4.50 -6.86 9.66
N GLY A 63 -5.57 -7.04 10.43
CA GLY A 63 -6.92 -7.23 9.92
C GLY A 63 -7.37 -6.06 9.03
N PHE A 64 -7.14 -4.82 9.47
CA PHE A 64 -7.45 -3.64 8.66
C PHE A 64 -6.66 -3.60 7.36
N ILE A 65 -5.34 -3.83 7.40
CA ILE A 65 -4.49 -3.89 6.20
C ILE A 65 -4.96 -4.99 5.25
N ALA A 66 -5.27 -6.18 5.78
CA ALA A 66 -5.72 -7.32 5.00
C ALA A 66 -7.06 -7.06 4.30
N VAL A 67 -8.01 -6.39 4.97
CA VAL A 67 -9.29 -5.99 4.38
C VAL A 67 -9.08 -4.97 3.27
N GLY A 68 -8.22 -3.97 3.48
CA GLY A 68 -7.85 -2.99 2.46
C GLY A 68 -7.25 -3.65 1.22
N LEU A 69 -6.29 -4.56 1.42
CA LEU A 69 -5.65 -5.31 0.34
C LEU A 69 -6.66 -6.21 -0.39
N PHE A 70 -7.51 -6.93 0.35
CA PHE A 70 -8.54 -7.79 -0.24
C PHE A 70 -9.53 -7.01 -1.10
N TYR A 71 -9.95 -5.83 -0.65
CA TYR A 71 -10.83 -4.95 -1.42
C TYR A 71 -10.19 -4.52 -2.75
N ILE A 72 -8.91 -4.14 -2.72
CA ILE A 72 -8.17 -3.70 -3.92
C ILE A 72 -7.97 -4.83 -4.91
N LEU A 73 -7.63 -6.03 -4.40
CA LEU A 73 -7.52 -7.24 -5.21
C LEU A 73 -8.85 -7.58 -5.89
N LYS A 74 -9.97 -7.51 -5.14
CA LYS A 74 -11.32 -7.72 -5.71
C LYS A 74 -11.70 -6.68 -6.76
N LYS A 75 -11.23 -5.45 -6.62
CA LYS A 75 -11.49 -4.36 -7.57
C LYS A 75 -10.64 -4.46 -8.85
N GLY A 76 -9.65 -5.37 -8.90
CA GLY A 76 -8.85 -5.60 -10.11
C GLY A 76 -7.96 -4.41 -10.49
N ILE A 77 -7.60 -3.54 -9.53
CA ILE A 77 -6.75 -2.35 -9.77
C ILE A 77 -5.36 -2.75 -10.30
N LEU A 78 -4.97 -4.01 -10.09
CA LEU A 78 -3.71 -4.62 -10.51
C LEU A 78 -3.80 -5.34 -11.86
N ASP A 79 -4.96 -5.37 -12.52
CA ASP A 79 -5.10 -6.11 -13.78
C ASP A 79 -4.62 -5.28 -14.98
N TRP A 80 -3.49 -5.71 -15.55
CA TRP A 80 -2.77 -5.01 -16.62
C TRP A 80 -3.34 -5.33 -18.01
N ALA A 81 -4.19 -6.35 -18.14
CA ALA A 81 -4.60 -6.91 -19.43
C ALA A 81 -5.79 -6.19 -20.09
N MET A 82 -6.54 -5.37 -19.36
CA MET A 82 -7.72 -4.69 -19.91
C MET A 82 -7.38 -3.26 -20.34
N ASP A 83 -6.63 -3.17 -21.43
CA ASP A 83 -6.39 -1.92 -22.14
C ASP A 83 -7.51 -1.67 -23.16
N ARG A 84 -8.62 -1.09 -22.70
CA ARG A 84 -9.46 -0.27 -23.58
C ARG A 84 -9.05 1.17 -23.36
N GLY A 85 -8.12 1.63 -24.18
CA GLY A 85 -7.93 3.05 -24.42
C GLY A 85 -9.05 3.55 -25.32
N ASP A 86 -10.24 3.74 -24.76
CA ASP A 86 -11.35 4.47 -25.37
C ASP A 86 -11.62 5.78 -24.61
N LEU A 87 -10.60 6.64 -24.59
CA LEU A 87 -10.73 8.10 -24.49
C LEU A 87 -9.81 8.76 -25.52
#